data_AF-A0A2G4E895-F1
#
_entry.id   AF-A0A2G4E895-F1
#
_cell.length_a   1.000
_cell.length_b   1.000
_cell.length_c   1.000
_cell.angle_alpha   90.00
_cell.angle_beta   90.00
_cell.angle_gamma   90.00
#
_symmetry.space_group_name_H-M   'P 1'
#
loop_
_entity.id
_entity.type
_entity.pdbx_description
1 polymer ?
#
loop_
_entity_poly.entity_id
_entity_poly.type
_entity_poly.pdbx_seq_one_letter_code
_entity_poly.pdbx_strand_id
1 'polypeptide(L)'
;MNSAIDQKLSRLLVVSQIITMLAVPVVLAVVGFWVQRSLQEQQIKRDYVNLAVSLLLPKKEGEKETSSELRAWATELLNESSPVKLSKDQSQSLQKNGLSLQRRDIQPGDLIFFSPQKGRAYVKHQVIRGDDGRVEIQDLDERSEHSQDR
;
A
#
# COMPACT_ATOMS: atom_id res chain seq x y z
N MET A 1 9.69 42.62 58.75
CA MET A 1 10.53 42.15 57.63
C MET A 1 9.83 41.15 56.69
N ASN A 2 8.54 40.82 56.89
CA ASN A 2 7.85 39.78 56.11
C ASN A 2 7.16 40.31 54.84
N SER A 3 6.70 41.57 54.85
CA SER A 3 5.91 42.15 53.74
C SER A 3 6.63 42.16 52.38
N ALA A 4 7.95 42.38 52.34
CA ALA A 4 8.71 42.38 51.08
C ALA A 4 8.91 40.96 50.51
N ILE A 5 8.95 39.95 51.37
CA ILE A 5 9.06 38.54 50.99
C ILE A 5 7.70 38.06 50.47
N ASP A 6 6.62 38.37 51.20
CA ASP A 6 5.25 38.06 50.79
C ASP A 6 4.90 38.66 49.43
N GLN A 7 5.30 39.91 49.18
CA GLN A 7 5.09 40.57 47.88
C GLN A 7 5.84 39.87 46.73
N LYS A 8 7.07 39.37 46.97
CA LYS A 8 7.85 38.64 45.96
C LYS A 8 7.25 37.25 45.70
N LEU A 9 6.78 36.57 46.75
CA LEU A 9 6.09 35.29 46.67
C LEU A 9 4.80 35.40 45.86
N SER A 10 3.96 36.40 46.14
CA SER A 10 2.72 36.62 45.39
C SER A 10 2.98 36.94 43.92
N ARG A 11 4.02 37.73 43.60
CA ARG A 11 4.40 38.02 42.21
C ARG A 11 4.91 36.78 41.48
N LEU A 12 5.70 35.94 42.12
CA LEU A 12 6.14 34.65 41.57
C LEU A 12 4.95 33.71 41.31
N LEU A 13 4.00 33.67 42.23
CA LEU A 13 2.80 32.83 42.11
C LEU A 13 1.93 33.28 40.94
N VAL A 14 1.66 34.58 40.79
CA VAL A 14 0.91 35.13 39.66
C VAL A 14 1.60 34.88 38.32
N VAL A 15 2.93 35.05 38.25
CA VAL A 15 3.71 34.74 37.03
C VAL A 15 3.61 33.25 36.69
N SER A 16 3.70 32.36 37.67
CA SER A 16 3.56 30.91 37.44
C SER A 16 2.18 30.51 36.92
N GLN A 17 1.12 31.20 37.38
CA GLN A 17 -0.26 30.94 36.98
C GLN A 17 -0.53 31.41 35.55
N ILE A 18 -0.02 32.59 35.17
CA ILE A 18 -0.10 33.09 33.79
C ILE A 18 0.69 32.17 32.85
N ILE A 19 1.88 31.74 33.26
CA ILE A 19 2.69 30.79 32.48
C ILE A 19 1.93 29.49 32.27
N THR A 20 1.27 28.95 33.29
CA THR A 20 0.48 27.70 33.16
C THR A 20 -0.70 27.86 32.20
N MET A 21 -1.42 28.98 32.28
CA MET A 21 -2.56 29.29 31.40
C MET A 21 -2.15 29.37 29.92
N LEU A 22 -0.92 29.81 29.64
CA LEU A 22 -0.35 29.83 28.29
C LEU A 22 0.36 28.52 27.92
N ALA A 23 0.95 27.81 28.89
CA ALA A 23 1.73 26.62 28.65
C ALA A 23 0.87 25.46 28.13
N VAL A 24 -0.32 25.24 28.70
CA VAL A 24 -1.23 24.17 28.27
C VAL A 24 -1.58 24.27 26.78
N PRO A 25 -2.11 25.39 26.26
CA PRO A 25 -2.42 25.49 24.84
C PRO A 25 -1.17 25.41 23.95
N VAL A 26 -0.02 25.94 24.40
CA VAL A 26 1.24 25.84 23.65
C VAL A 26 1.72 24.40 23.52
N VAL A 27 1.69 23.62 24.60
CA VAL A 27 2.08 22.21 24.59
C VAL A 27 1.16 21.41 23.67
N LEU A 28 -0.16 21.60 23.77
CA LEU A 28 -1.12 20.95 22.88
C LEU A 28 -0.88 21.31 21.41
N ALA A 29 -0.55 22.57 21.11
CA ALA A 29 -0.23 23.00 19.75
C ALA A 29 1.03 22.32 19.21
N VAL A 30 2.09 22.21 20.02
CA VAL A 30 3.34 21.57 19.59
C VAL A 30 3.17 20.07 19.36
N VAL A 31 2.53 19.37 20.31
CA VAL A 31 2.27 17.92 20.20
C VAL A 31 1.32 17.65 19.04
N GLY A 32 0.25 18.44 18.93
CA GLY A 32 -0.70 18.36 17.83
C GLY A 32 -0.02 18.56 16.47
N PHE A 33 0.85 19.56 16.34
CA PHE A 33 1.62 19.80 15.12
C PHE A 33 2.50 18.60 14.73
N TRP A 34 3.19 18.00 15.69
CA TRP A 34 4.04 16.82 15.45
C TRP A 34 3.22 15.60 14.98
N VAL A 35 2.14 15.27 15.69
CA VAL A 35 1.27 14.13 15.35
C VAL A 35 0.60 14.35 14.00
N GLN A 36 0.03 15.54 13.77
CA GLN A 36 -0.65 15.87 12.53
C GLN A 36 0.28 15.78 11.32
N ARG A 37 1.53 16.24 11.45
CA ARG A 37 2.54 16.14 10.39
C ARG A 37 2.82 14.68 10.04
N SER A 38 3.03 13.82 11.05
CA SER A 38 3.29 12.39 10.83
C SER A 38 2.12 11.70 10.12
N LEU A 39 0.88 12.02 10.50
CA LEU A 39 -0.31 11.42 9.89
C LEU A 39 -0.51 11.90 8.44
N GLN A 40 -0.29 13.19 8.17
CA GLN A 40 -0.39 13.74 6.81
C GLN A 40 0.64 13.11 5.88
N GLU A 41 1.89 12.94 6.31
CA GLU A 41 2.93 12.32 5.49
C GLU A 41 2.59 10.88 5.11
N GLN A 42 2.01 10.09 6.03
CA GLN A 42 1.55 8.73 5.74
C GLN A 42 0.37 8.70 4.78
N GLN A 43 -0.60 9.60 4.95
CA GLN A 43 -1.74 9.72 4.05
C GLN A 43 -1.31 10.06 2.63
N ILE A 44 -0.42 11.05 2.47
CA ILE A 44 0.14 11.46 1.18
C ILE A 44 0.83 10.30 0.47
N LYS A 45 1.67 9.54 1.19
CA LYS A 45 2.35 8.35 0.63
C LYS A 45 1.34 7.30 0.16
N ARG A 46 0.30 7.01 0.94
CA ARG A 46 -0.76 6.07 0.57
C ARG A 46 -1.49 6.51 -0.70
N ASP A 47 -1.83 7.79 -0.78
CA ASP A 47 -2.57 8.34 -1.92
C ASP A 47 -1.72 8.31 -3.21
N TYR A 48 -0.41 8.55 -3.11
CA TYR A 48 0.51 8.37 -4.23
C TYR A 48 0.68 6.92 -4.67
N VAL A 49 0.78 5.97 -3.73
CA VAL A 49 0.78 4.53 -4.04
C VAL A 49 -0.51 4.14 -4.78
N ASN A 50 -1.67 4.59 -4.30
CA ASN A 50 -2.95 4.31 -4.95
C ASN A 50 -3.03 4.90 -6.36
N LEU A 51 -2.54 6.13 -6.55
CA LEU A 51 -2.48 6.76 -7.87
C LEU A 51 -1.58 5.97 -8.83
N ALA A 52 -0.38 5.60 -8.39
CA ALA A 52 0.54 4.81 -9.19
C ALA A 52 -0.06 3.45 -9.57
N VAL A 53 -0.68 2.74 -8.62
CA VAL A 53 -1.38 1.48 -8.88
C VAL A 53 -2.51 1.68 -9.89
N SER A 54 -3.31 2.75 -9.77
CA SER A 54 -4.41 3.02 -10.71
C SER A 54 -3.96 3.27 -12.16
N LEU A 55 -2.73 3.74 -12.35
CA LEU A 55 -2.12 3.97 -13.66
C LEU A 55 -1.44 2.71 -14.21
N LEU A 56 -0.90 1.86 -13.34
CA LEU A 56 -0.23 0.60 -13.68
C LEU A 56 -1.19 -0.57 -13.90
N LEU A 57 -2.40 -0.50 -13.34
CA LEU A 57 -3.41 -1.53 -13.54
C LEU A 57 -3.88 -1.54 -15.01
N PRO A 58 -4.06 -2.74 -15.60
CA PRO A 58 -4.56 -2.87 -16.96
C PRO A 58 -5.94 -2.23 -17.08
N LYS A 59 -6.13 -1.47 -18.15
CA LYS A 59 -7.37 -0.75 -18.42
C LYS A 59 -8.45 -1.72 -18.93
N LYS A 60 -9.71 -1.40 -18.66
CA LYS A 60 -10.85 -2.20 -19.13
C LYS A 60 -11.01 -2.02 -20.64
N GLU A 61 -11.62 -3.00 -21.30
CA GLU A 61 -11.86 -2.98 -22.74
C GLU A 61 -12.57 -1.67 -23.15
N GLY A 62 -11.92 -0.89 -24.04
CA GLY A 62 -12.43 0.40 -24.52
C GLY A 62 -11.85 1.64 -23.84
N GLU A 63 -11.06 1.50 -22.77
CA GLU A 63 -10.36 2.60 -22.13
C GLU A 63 -8.94 2.77 -22.71
N LYS A 64 -8.46 4.02 -22.84
CA LYS A 64 -7.15 4.30 -23.43
C LYS A 64 -6.05 3.72 -22.54
N GLU A 65 -5.17 2.92 -23.14
CA GLU A 65 -3.96 2.43 -22.50
C GLU A 65 -3.14 3.58 -21.90
N THR A 66 -2.64 3.38 -20.68
CA THR A 66 -1.70 4.30 -20.06
C THR A 66 -0.46 4.41 -20.94
N SER A 67 -0.05 5.64 -21.28
CA SER A 67 1.16 5.86 -22.09
C SER A 67 2.40 5.30 -21.38
N SER A 68 3.43 4.93 -22.17
CA SER A 68 4.68 4.41 -21.62
C SER A 68 5.33 5.39 -20.63
N GLU A 69 5.21 6.70 -20.87
CA GLU A 69 5.74 7.75 -20.00
C GLU A 69 4.98 7.81 -18.67
N LEU A 70 3.66 7.69 -18.69
CA LEU A 70 2.83 7.66 -17.48
C LEU A 70 3.08 6.39 -16.66
N ARG A 71 3.33 5.25 -17.29
CA ARG A 71 3.77 4.03 -16.58
C ARG A 71 5.15 4.20 -15.96
N ALA A 72 6.09 4.85 -16.65
CA ALA A 72 7.41 5.15 -16.11
C ALA A 72 7.32 6.04 -14.87
N TRP A 73 6.54 7.11 -14.96
CA TRP A 73 6.27 8.00 -13.83
C TRP A 73 5.57 7.27 -12.67
N ALA A 74 4.54 6.46 -12.96
CA ALA A 74 3.82 5.71 -11.95
C ALA A 74 4.73 4.68 -11.25
N THR A 75 5.63 4.03 -11.98
CA THR A 75 6.61 3.10 -11.40
C THR A 75 7.56 3.81 -10.45
N GLU A 76 8.07 4.97 -10.84
CA GLU A 76 8.95 5.78 -10.00
C GLU A 76 8.21 6.27 -8.74
N LEU A 77 6.99 6.80 -8.92
CA LEU A 77 6.17 7.28 -7.82
C LEU A 77 5.83 6.17 -6.82
N LEU A 78 5.53 4.97 -7.31
CA LEU A 78 5.29 3.79 -6.49
C LEU A 78 6.54 3.43 -5.68
N ASN A 79 7.70 3.41 -6.33
CA ASN A 79 8.96 3.07 -5.68
C ASN A 79 9.34 4.09 -4.61
N GLU A 80 9.15 5.39 -4.86
CA GLU A 80 9.43 6.47 -3.91
C GLU A 80 8.48 6.45 -2.71
N SER A 81 7.18 6.28 -2.97
CA SER A 81 6.14 6.38 -1.95
C SER A 81 5.96 5.11 -1.11
N SER A 82 6.33 3.96 -1.66
CA SER A 82 6.24 2.66 -0.98
C SER A 82 7.36 2.47 0.07
N PRO A 83 7.04 1.91 1.25
CA PRO A 83 8.05 1.41 2.20
C PRO A 83 8.87 0.25 1.64
N VAL A 84 8.27 -0.57 0.77
CA VAL A 84 8.91 -1.70 0.11
C VAL A 84 9.39 -1.25 -1.26
N LYS A 85 10.71 -1.13 -1.41
CA LYS A 85 11.35 -0.69 -2.65
C LYS A 85 11.37 -1.80 -3.69
N LEU A 86 11.16 -1.41 -4.94
CA LEU A 86 11.24 -2.30 -6.09
C LEU A 86 12.70 -2.52 -6.47
N SER A 87 13.04 -3.73 -6.89
CA SER A 87 14.32 -3.99 -7.54
C SER A 87 14.38 -3.33 -8.90
N LYS A 88 15.59 -3.10 -9.43
CA LYS A 88 15.77 -2.49 -10.76
C LYS A 88 15.04 -3.27 -11.87
N ASP A 89 15.08 -4.59 -11.79
CA ASP A 89 14.43 -5.48 -12.76
C ASP A 89 12.90 -5.44 -12.65
N GLN A 90 12.37 -5.31 -11.43
CA GLN A 90 10.94 -5.16 -11.17
C GLN A 90 10.43 -3.82 -11.69
N SER A 91 11.13 -2.73 -11.42
CA SER A 91 10.81 -1.41 -11.97
C SER A 91 10.82 -1.43 -13.50
N GLN A 92 11.86 -2.00 -14.12
CA GLN A 92 11.94 -2.05 -15.58
C GLN A 92 10.82 -2.92 -16.20
N SER A 93 10.44 -4.01 -15.55
CA SER A 93 9.34 -4.87 -15.99
C SER A 93 7.99 -4.15 -15.90
N LEU A 94 7.74 -3.46 -14.78
CA LEU A 94 6.53 -2.67 -14.54
C LEU A 94 6.32 -1.57 -15.60
N GLN A 95 7.39 -0.89 -15.98
CA GLN A 95 7.34 0.14 -17.03
C GLN A 95 6.93 -0.44 -18.39
N LYS A 96 7.38 -1.66 -18.69
CA LYS A 96 7.15 -2.31 -19.98
C LYS A 96 5.73 -2.85 -20.06
N ASN A 97 5.36 -3.83 -19.24
CA ASN A 97 4.02 -4.47 -19.27
C ASN A 97 3.71 -5.32 -18.01
N GLY A 98 4.17 -4.89 -16.83
CA GLY A 98 3.87 -5.55 -15.55
C GLY A 98 5.02 -6.38 -14.96
N LEU A 99 4.81 -6.95 -13.76
CA LEU A 99 5.84 -7.67 -13.03
C LEU A 99 6.07 -9.08 -13.59
N SER A 100 7.27 -9.33 -14.09
CA SER A 100 7.75 -10.70 -14.35
C SER A 100 8.41 -11.23 -13.10
N LEU A 101 7.66 -11.97 -12.27
CA LEU A 101 8.16 -12.56 -11.04
C LEU A 101 8.79 -13.94 -11.33
N GLN A 102 9.98 -14.19 -10.80
CA GLN A 102 10.55 -15.53 -10.78
C GLN A 102 10.09 -16.26 -9.52
N ARG A 103 10.06 -17.58 -9.56
CA ARG A 103 9.63 -18.41 -8.42
C ARG A 103 10.44 -18.16 -7.13
N ARG A 104 11.66 -17.62 -7.25
CA ARG A 104 12.56 -17.27 -6.14
C ARG A 104 12.22 -15.94 -5.47
N ASP A 105 11.48 -15.06 -6.14
CA ASP A 105 11.14 -13.73 -5.64
C ASP A 105 9.85 -13.74 -4.81
N ILE A 106 9.17 -14.90 -4.75
CA ILE A 106 7.89 -15.10 -4.08
C ILE A 106 8.16 -15.59 -2.65
N GLN A 107 7.66 -14.85 -1.67
CA GLN A 107 7.81 -15.22 -0.27
C GLN A 107 6.62 -16.06 0.23
N PRO A 108 6.82 -16.93 1.24
CA PRO A 108 5.71 -17.64 1.86
C PRO A 108 4.65 -16.66 2.39
N GLY A 109 3.42 -16.77 1.86
CA GLY A 109 2.31 -15.87 2.18
C GLY A 109 1.90 -14.92 1.05
N ASP A 110 2.66 -14.85 -0.05
CA ASP A 110 2.28 -14.07 -1.23
C ASP A 110 1.05 -14.67 -1.93
N LEU A 111 0.06 -13.81 -2.21
CA LEU A 111 -1.11 -14.19 -3.00
C LEU A 111 -0.80 -14.11 -4.50
N ILE A 112 -0.92 -15.25 -5.19
CA ILE A 112 -0.73 -15.34 -6.64
C ILE A 112 -2.10 -15.51 -7.30
N PHE A 113 -2.45 -14.59 -8.18
CA PHE A 113 -3.66 -14.68 -8.99
C PHE A 113 -3.29 -15.07 -10.41
N PHE A 114 -3.81 -16.20 -10.88
CA PHE A 114 -3.70 -16.60 -12.28
C PHE A 114 -4.90 -16.04 -13.03
N SER A 115 -4.66 -15.11 -13.95
CA SER A 115 -5.72 -14.63 -14.84
C SER A 115 -5.66 -15.42 -16.15
N PRO A 116 -6.77 -16.02 -16.61
CA PRO A 116 -6.77 -16.73 -17.88
C PRO A 116 -6.54 -15.73 -19.02
N GLN A 117 -5.38 -15.82 -19.66
CA GLN A 117 -5.07 -15.03 -20.84
C GLN A 117 -5.98 -15.51 -21.99
N LYS A 118 -6.77 -14.60 -22.59
CA LYS A 118 -7.65 -14.92 -23.73
C LYS A 118 -6.84 -15.70 -24.78
N GLY A 119 -7.20 -16.97 -24.97
CA GLY A 119 -6.66 -17.85 -26.00
C GLY A 119 -5.61 -18.88 -25.55
N ARG A 120 -4.97 -18.75 -24.37
CA ARG A 120 -4.04 -19.77 -23.84
C ARG A 120 -3.94 -19.69 -22.32
N ALA A 121 -4.88 -20.33 -21.63
CA ALA A 121 -4.71 -20.68 -20.22
C ALA A 121 -5.25 -22.09 -19.99
N TYR A 122 -4.51 -23.08 -20.48
CA TYR A 122 -4.69 -24.45 -20.01
C TYR A 122 -4.09 -24.53 -18.61
N VAL A 123 -4.94 -24.31 -17.61
CA VAL A 123 -4.58 -24.62 -16.22
C VAL A 123 -4.67 -26.14 -16.11
N LYS A 124 -3.53 -26.84 -16.25
CA LYS A 124 -3.50 -28.32 -16.23
C LYS A 124 -3.96 -28.88 -14.88
N HIS A 125 -3.81 -28.13 -13.78
CA HIS A 125 -4.15 -28.61 -12.45
C HIS A 125 -4.91 -27.53 -11.68
N GLN A 126 -6.06 -27.88 -11.11
CA GLN A 126 -6.76 -27.06 -10.13
C GLN A 126 -6.51 -27.64 -8.73
N VAL A 127 -6.22 -26.75 -7.78
CA VAL A 127 -6.07 -27.11 -6.37
C VAL A 127 -7.37 -26.79 -5.66
N ILE A 128 -8.09 -27.81 -5.20
CA ILE A 128 -9.36 -27.68 -4.48
C ILE A 128 -9.11 -28.07 -3.02
N ARG A 129 -9.61 -27.25 -2.09
CA ARG A 129 -9.63 -27.58 -0.67
C ARG A 129 -10.99 -28.19 -0.35
N GLY A 130 -10.99 -29.48 -0.04
CA GLY A 130 -12.17 -30.21 0.41
C GLY A 130 -12.64 -29.72 1.77
N ASP A 131 -13.92 -29.94 2.07
CA ASP A 131 -14.55 -29.58 3.35
C ASP A 131 -13.96 -30.38 4.54
N ASP A 132 -13.23 -31.45 4.22
CA ASP A 132 -12.44 -32.27 5.15
C ASP A 132 -11.02 -31.72 5.42
N GLY A 133 -10.69 -30.56 4.84
CA GLY A 133 -9.40 -29.90 4.99
C GLY A 133 -8.27 -30.51 4.15
N ARG A 134 -8.54 -31.52 3.32
CA ARG A 134 -7.55 -32.11 2.41
C ARG A 134 -7.42 -31.26 1.15
N VAL A 135 -6.19 -31.19 0.65
CA VAL A 135 -5.86 -30.47 -0.59
C VAL A 135 -5.72 -31.50 -1.70
N GLU A 136 -6.63 -31.47 -2.66
CA GLU A 136 -6.60 -32.36 -3.81
C GLU A 136 -6.14 -31.59 -5.05
N ILE A 137 -5.22 -32.20 -5.80
CA ILE A 137 -4.72 -31.68 -7.08
C ILE A 137 -5.48 -32.44 -8.16
N GLN A 138 -6.39 -31.78 -8.84
CA GLN A 138 -7.16 -32.38 -9.94
C GLN A 138 -6.53 -32.01 -11.28
N ASP A 139 -6.07 -33.02 -12.01
CA ASP A 139 -5.65 -32.91 -13.41
C ASP A 139 -6.88 -32.65 -14.29
N LEU A 140 -6.88 -31.52 -14.98
CA LEU A 140 -7.89 -31.17 -15.98
C LEU A 140 -7.46 -31.77 -17.32
N ASP A 141 -7.78 -33.04 -17.55
CA ASP A 141 -7.56 -33.69 -18.85
C ASP A 141 -8.46 -33.07 -19.92
N GLU A 142 -7.86 -32.69 -21.05
CA GLU A 142 -8.60 -32.28 -22.25
C GLU A 142 -9.44 -33.46 -22.77
N ARG A 143 -10.69 -33.16 -23.16
CA ARG A 143 -11.55 -33.90 -24.10
C ARG A 143 -12.59 -34.85 -23.48
N SER A 144 -13.79 -34.30 -23.29
CA SER A 144 -15.05 -35.02 -23.54
C SER A 144 -15.84 -34.38 -24.70
N GLU A 145 -15.14 -34.06 -25.80
CA GLU A 145 -15.78 -34.13 -27.12
C GLU A 145 -15.50 -35.51 -27.72
N HIS A 146 -16.34 -36.50 -27.41
CA HIS A 146 -16.87 -37.41 -28.44
C HIS A 146 -18.06 -38.21 -27.92
N SER A 147 -19.06 -38.34 -28.81
CA SER A 147 -20.17 -39.29 -28.81
C SER A 147 -21.40 -38.97 -27.97
N GLN A 148 -22.37 -38.29 -28.59
CA GLN A 148 -23.56 -39.00 -29.05
C GLN A 148 -24.26 -38.25 -30.18
N ASP A 149 -23.92 -38.67 -31.40
CA ASP A 149 -24.77 -38.57 -32.57
C ASP A 149 -25.61 -39.86 -32.60
N ARG A 150 -26.90 -39.78 -32.22
CA ARG A 150 -28.03 -40.59 -32.68
C ARG A 150 -29.31 -40.27 -31.90
#